data_AF-B7Q4Y7-F1
#
_entry.id   AF-B7Q4Y7-F1
#
_cell.length_a   1.000
_cell.length_b   1.000
_cell.length_c   1.000
_cell.angle_alpha   90.00
_cell.angle_beta   90.00
_cell.angle_gamma   90.00
#
_symmetry.space_group_name_H-M   'P 1'
#
loop_
_entity.id
_entity.type
_entity.pdbx_description
1 polymer ?
#
loop_
_entity_poly.entity_id
_entity_poly.type
_entity_poly.pdbx_seq_one_letter_code
_entity_poly.pdbx_strand_id
1 'polypeptide(L)'
;MSKNNAFLEVPDDCEAPFESLFLQANAEFKNLVQTLAAESADTKTKPIKPSPGFCIKLRDTDGSKLFINVCHTPELPEPREISEKELMQILESEDPTSYRVPLSLGLPHEELDKGGNPCKAFDVIINDAFFRKIESNELFRTFVITVAIDGIEDKYGASPDRGGRKPREGAGRSTPRITVLRWQISYIT
;
A
#
# COMPACT_ATOMS: atom_id res chain seq x y z
N MET A 1 79.85 -17.91 1.24
CA MET A 1 79.56 -16.79 2.17
C MET A 1 78.05 -16.74 2.38
N SER A 2 77.57 -17.26 3.51
CA SER A 2 76.19 -17.06 3.96
C SER A 2 75.99 -15.63 4.42
N LYS A 3 74.81 -15.06 4.12
CA LYS A 3 74.05 -14.05 4.89
C LYS A 3 72.78 -13.73 4.10
N ASN A 4 71.64 -14.29 4.52
CA ASN A 4 70.63 -13.66 5.39
C ASN A 4 69.56 -12.95 4.56
N ASN A 5 68.55 -13.70 4.11
CA ASN A 5 67.28 -13.13 3.69
C ASN A 5 66.46 -12.86 4.96
N ALA A 6 66.43 -11.61 5.39
CA ALA A 6 65.50 -11.15 6.41
C ALA A 6 64.09 -11.17 5.81
N PHE A 7 63.36 -12.25 6.08
CA PHE A 7 61.92 -12.29 5.88
C PHE A 7 61.30 -11.35 6.92
N LEU A 8 60.74 -10.23 6.47
CA LEU A 8 59.93 -9.37 7.32
C LEU A 8 58.66 -10.17 7.63
N GLU A 9 58.56 -10.72 8.85
CA GLU A 9 57.28 -11.24 9.34
C GLU A 9 56.33 -10.04 9.48
N VAL A 10 55.31 -10.01 8.62
CA VAL A 10 54.19 -9.09 8.76
C VAL A 10 53.39 -9.58 9.97
N PRO A 11 53.15 -8.75 11.01
CA PRO A 11 52.30 -9.14 12.12
C PRO A 11 50.89 -9.47 11.62
N ASP A 12 50.41 -10.67 11.93
CA ASP A 12 49.11 -11.22 11.52
C ASP A 12 47.95 -10.68 12.40
N ASP A 13 48.01 -9.40 12.79
CA ASP A 13 47.13 -8.81 13.82
C ASP A 13 46.09 -7.82 13.26
N CYS A 14 45.54 -8.07 12.07
CA CYS A 14 44.51 -7.20 11.47
C CYS A 14 43.13 -7.85 11.25
N GLU A 15 42.92 -9.12 11.58
CA GLU A 15 41.64 -9.82 11.30
C GLU A 15 40.58 -9.66 12.42
N ALA A 16 40.98 -9.35 13.65
CA ALA A 16 40.07 -9.27 14.80
C ALA A 16 39.06 -8.08 14.81
N PRO A 17 39.39 -6.87 14.31
CA PRO A 17 38.48 -5.72 14.39
C PRO A 17 37.26 -5.83 13.48
N PHE A 18 37.40 -6.47 12.31
CA PHE A 18 36.35 -6.54 11.31
C PHE A 18 35.30 -7.62 11.64
N GLU A 19 35.75 -8.79 12.09
CA GLU A 19 34.85 -9.86 12.53
C GLU A 19 34.00 -9.43 13.74
N SER A 20 34.60 -8.74 14.71
CA SER A 20 33.84 -8.20 15.84
C SER A 20 32.80 -7.16 15.40
N LEU A 21 33.14 -6.30 14.45
CA LEU A 21 32.24 -5.29 13.92
C LEU A 21 31.09 -5.93 13.13
N PHE A 22 31.38 -6.95 12.33
CA PHE A 22 30.39 -7.68 11.55
C PHE A 22 29.44 -8.48 12.44
N LEU A 23 29.96 -9.14 13.48
CA LEU A 23 29.15 -9.83 14.48
C LEU A 23 28.21 -8.88 15.21
N GLN A 24 28.73 -7.70 15.59
CA GLN A 24 27.93 -6.69 16.27
C GLN A 24 26.83 -6.13 15.37
N ALA A 25 27.16 -5.76 14.12
CA ALA A 25 26.16 -5.31 13.14
C ALA A 25 25.09 -6.37 12.88
N ASN A 26 25.48 -7.65 12.80
CA ASN A 26 24.53 -8.75 12.63
C ASN A 26 23.64 -8.95 13.86
N ALA A 27 24.18 -8.79 15.07
CA ALA A 27 23.41 -8.88 16.31
C ALA A 27 22.42 -7.72 16.45
N GLU A 28 22.84 -6.51 16.11
CA GLU A 28 21.98 -5.31 16.10
C GLU A 28 20.86 -5.46 15.05
N PHE A 29 21.19 -5.90 13.83
CA PHE A 29 20.20 -6.15 12.79
C PHE A 29 19.20 -7.25 13.18
N LYS A 30 19.67 -8.36 13.78
CA LYS A 30 18.79 -9.43 14.26
C LYS A 30 17.82 -8.93 15.35
N ASN A 31 18.32 -8.16 16.31
CA ASN A 31 17.46 -7.56 17.35
C ASN A 31 16.43 -6.61 16.74
N LEU A 32 16.83 -5.76 15.80
CA LEU A 32 15.91 -4.85 15.11
C LEU A 32 14.80 -5.62 14.37
N VAL A 33 15.18 -6.63 13.58
CA VAL A 33 14.22 -7.48 12.86
C VAL A 33 13.29 -8.22 13.83
N GLN A 34 13.81 -8.71 14.95
CA GLN A 34 13.03 -9.46 15.94
C GLN A 34 12.05 -8.57 16.71
N THR A 35 12.45 -7.33 17.04
CA THR A 35 11.54 -6.33 17.63
C THR A 35 10.43 -5.94 16.66
N LEU A 36 10.78 -5.65 15.39
CA LEU A 36 9.78 -5.35 14.35
C LEU A 36 8.85 -6.54 14.07
N ALA A 37 9.36 -7.77 14.13
CA ALA A 37 8.57 -8.98 13.98
C ALA A 37 7.63 -9.21 15.18
N ALA A 38 8.08 -8.88 16.40
CA ALA A 38 7.26 -8.97 17.61
C ALA A 38 6.14 -7.90 17.62
N GLU A 39 6.42 -6.69 17.14
CA GLU A 39 5.42 -5.62 16.96
C GLU A 39 4.38 -5.92 15.87
N SER A 40 4.71 -6.82 14.94
CA SER A 40 3.82 -7.26 13.85
C SER A 40 3.25 -8.67 14.03
N ALA A 41 3.50 -9.31 15.18
CA ALA A 41 3.20 -10.73 15.41
C ALA A 41 1.70 -11.09 15.40
N ASP A 42 0.80 -10.10 15.44
CA ASP A 42 -0.66 -10.32 15.32
C ASP A 42 -1.20 -9.98 13.91
N THR A 43 -0.35 -9.53 12.98
CA THR A 43 -0.77 -9.21 11.61
C THR A 43 -0.37 -10.34 10.67
N LYS A 44 -1.26 -11.33 10.48
CA LYS A 44 -1.08 -12.39 9.48
C LYS A 44 -1.03 -11.77 8.08
N THR A 45 0.17 -11.49 7.59
CA THR A 45 0.39 -10.96 6.25
C THR A 45 0.43 -12.11 5.25
N LYS A 46 -0.37 -12.02 4.19
CA LYS A 46 -0.36 -12.99 3.10
C LYS A 46 -0.07 -12.25 1.79
N PRO A 47 0.96 -12.66 1.04
CA PRO A 47 1.18 -12.13 -0.29
C PRO A 47 0.05 -12.63 -1.19
N ILE A 48 -0.64 -11.72 -1.86
CA ILE A 48 -1.67 -12.07 -2.84
C ILE A 48 -1.40 -11.36 -4.16
N LYS A 49 -1.94 -11.93 -5.22
CA LYS A 49 -2.09 -11.24 -6.50
C LYS A 49 -3.57 -10.95 -6.71
N PRO A 50 -4.04 -9.71 -6.47
CA PRO A 50 -5.44 -9.37 -6.65
C PRO A 50 -5.79 -9.37 -8.14
N SER A 51 -7.08 -9.57 -8.43
CA SER A 51 -7.62 -9.43 -9.78
C SER A 51 -7.82 -7.95 -10.11
N PRO A 52 -7.50 -7.51 -11.34
CA PRO A 52 -7.70 -6.13 -11.76
C PRO A 52 -9.20 -5.82 -11.88
N GLY A 53 -9.59 -4.64 -11.39
CA GLY A 53 -10.92 -4.07 -11.63
C GLY A 53 -10.84 -2.85 -12.55
N PHE A 54 -11.01 -1.66 -11.99
CA PHE A 54 -10.99 -0.39 -12.74
C PHE A 54 -9.92 0.58 -12.22
N CYS A 55 -9.53 1.53 -13.07
CA CYS A 55 -8.51 2.53 -12.75
C CYS A 55 -9.12 3.93 -12.74
N ILE A 56 -8.81 4.69 -11.70
CA ILE A 56 -9.27 6.04 -11.47
C ILE A 56 -8.10 6.98 -11.65
N LYS A 57 -8.28 7.99 -12.48
CA LYS A 57 -7.29 9.05 -12.65
C LYS A 57 -7.69 10.29 -11.86
N LEU A 58 -6.79 10.73 -10.99
CA LEU A 58 -6.85 11.95 -10.20
C LEU A 58 -5.67 12.86 -10.52
N ARG A 59 -5.70 14.05 -9.92
CA ARG A 59 -4.60 15.01 -9.92
C ARG A 59 -4.30 15.34 -8.45
N ASP A 60 -3.04 15.43 -8.08
CA ASP A 60 -2.64 15.89 -6.75
C ASP A 60 -2.61 17.43 -6.72
N THR A 61 -2.61 18.04 -5.54
CA THR A 61 -2.56 19.50 -5.33
C THR A 61 -1.37 20.17 -6.01
N ASP A 62 -0.25 19.47 -6.15
CA ASP A 62 0.94 19.92 -6.90
C ASP A 62 0.77 19.87 -8.43
N GLY A 63 -0.38 19.39 -8.91
CA GLY A 63 -0.72 19.25 -10.32
C GLY A 63 -0.24 17.94 -10.95
N SER A 64 0.44 17.07 -10.22
CA SER A 64 0.93 15.77 -10.70
C SER A 64 -0.23 14.77 -10.92
N LYS A 65 0.00 13.76 -11.76
CA LYS A 65 -1.02 12.73 -12.04
C LYS A 65 -0.94 11.64 -10.98
N LEU A 66 -2.10 11.25 -10.48
CA LEU A 66 -2.25 10.17 -9.52
C LEU A 66 -3.25 9.14 -10.07
N PHE A 67 -2.94 7.87 -9.93
CA PHE A 67 -3.80 6.75 -10.33
C PHE A 67 -4.18 5.91 -9.12
N ILE A 68 -5.43 5.48 -9.05
CA ILE A 68 -5.91 4.51 -8.07
C ILE A 68 -6.47 3.31 -8.83
N ASN A 69 -5.86 2.14 -8.65
CA ASN A 69 -6.35 0.88 -9.20
C ASN A 69 -7.24 0.20 -8.17
N VAL A 70 -8.53 0.14 -8.45
CA VAL A 70 -9.46 -0.66 -7.65
C VAL A 70 -9.38 -2.09 -8.15
N CYS A 71 -8.84 -2.96 -7.31
CA CYS A 71 -8.64 -4.37 -7.52
C CYS A 71 -9.50 -5.18 -6.55
N HIS A 72 -9.60 -6.49 -6.76
CA HIS A 72 -10.44 -7.32 -5.92
C HIS A 72 -9.83 -8.71 -5.63
N THR A 73 -10.22 -9.28 -4.49
CA THR A 73 -9.79 -10.61 -4.05
C THR A 73 -10.87 -11.27 -3.19
N PRO A 74 -11.04 -12.61 -3.22
CA PRO A 74 -11.93 -13.31 -2.31
C PRO A 74 -11.36 -13.43 -0.89
N GLU A 75 -10.08 -13.06 -0.69
CA GLU A 75 -9.40 -13.19 0.60
C GLU A 75 -9.74 -12.08 1.61
N LEU A 76 -10.31 -10.97 1.13
CA LEU A 76 -10.81 -9.90 1.98
C LEU A 76 -12.24 -10.20 2.43
N PRO A 77 -12.64 -9.78 3.64
CA PRO A 77 -13.97 -10.00 4.14
C PRO A 77 -14.94 -9.07 3.43
N GLU A 78 -16.18 -9.52 3.29
CA GLU A 78 -17.26 -8.71 2.77
C GLU A 78 -17.69 -7.65 3.80
N PRO A 79 -18.02 -6.42 3.36
CA PRO A 79 -18.68 -5.46 4.24
C PRO A 79 -20.10 -5.92 4.58
N ARG A 80 -20.72 -5.24 5.55
CA ARG A 80 -22.15 -5.45 5.85
C ARG A 80 -22.99 -5.23 4.59
N GLU A 81 -23.87 -6.16 4.28
CA GLU A 81 -24.78 -5.95 3.16
C GLU A 81 -25.85 -4.92 3.53
N ILE A 82 -25.86 -3.79 2.83
CA ILE A 82 -26.82 -2.70 3.01
C ILE A 82 -27.40 -2.24 1.67
N SER A 83 -28.60 -1.67 1.67
CA SER A 83 -29.21 -1.10 0.45
C SER A 83 -28.64 0.29 0.11
N GLU A 84 -28.87 0.79 -1.11
CA GLU A 84 -28.53 2.18 -1.46
C GLU A 84 -29.23 3.19 -0.56
N LYS A 85 -30.52 2.95 -0.26
CA LYS A 85 -31.31 3.80 0.64
C LYS A 85 -30.71 3.83 2.03
N GLU A 86 -30.30 2.69 2.54
CA GLU A 86 -29.66 2.59 3.85
C GLU A 86 -28.30 3.30 3.86
N LEU A 87 -27.50 3.17 2.79
CA LEU A 87 -26.23 3.90 2.67
C LEU A 87 -26.46 5.42 2.67
N MET A 88 -27.45 5.93 1.94
CA MET A 88 -27.82 7.35 1.98
C MET A 88 -28.24 7.79 3.39
N GLN A 89 -29.06 7.00 4.07
CA GLN A 89 -29.45 7.29 5.45
C GLN A 89 -28.27 7.34 6.40
N ILE A 90 -27.28 6.45 6.24
CA ILE A 90 -26.06 6.46 7.04
C ILE A 90 -25.23 7.72 6.76
N LEU A 91 -25.06 8.08 5.49
CA LEU A 91 -24.32 9.28 5.09
C LEU A 91 -24.97 10.59 5.58
N GLU A 92 -26.30 10.61 5.76
CA GLU A 92 -27.06 11.75 6.28
C GLU A 92 -27.27 11.71 7.80
N SER A 93 -26.83 10.62 8.47
CA SER A 93 -27.03 10.43 9.90
C SER A 93 -26.03 11.19 10.76
N GLU A 94 -26.29 11.26 12.07
CA GLU A 94 -25.35 11.82 13.05
C GLU A 94 -24.07 10.96 13.21
N ASP A 95 -24.10 9.68 12.80
CA ASP A 95 -22.94 8.77 12.83
C ASP A 95 -22.70 8.10 11.46
N PRO A 96 -22.07 8.81 10.51
CA PRO A 96 -21.74 8.27 9.19
C PRO A 96 -20.68 7.16 9.23
N THR A 97 -19.99 6.98 10.36
CA THR A 97 -18.92 5.98 10.55
C THR A 97 -19.45 4.57 10.83
N SER A 98 -20.78 4.44 10.97
CA SER A 98 -21.48 3.20 11.31
C SER A 98 -21.45 2.14 10.19
N TYR A 99 -21.11 2.53 8.95
CA TYR A 99 -20.83 1.62 7.85
C TYR A 99 -19.34 1.59 7.52
N ARG A 100 -18.75 0.39 7.49
CA ARG A 100 -17.33 0.18 7.25
C ARG A 100 -17.10 -0.75 6.09
N VAL A 101 -16.17 -0.39 5.22
CA VAL A 101 -15.74 -1.21 4.09
C VAL A 101 -14.32 -1.69 4.34
N PRO A 102 -14.11 -3.01 4.47
CA PRO A 102 -12.78 -3.59 4.49
C PRO A 102 -12.07 -3.32 3.17
N LEU A 103 -10.89 -2.71 3.24
CA LEU A 103 -10.04 -2.44 2.09
C LEU A 103 -8.57 -2.66 2.44
N SER A 104 -7.74 -2.91 1.44
CA SER A 104 -6.29 -2.93 1.61
C SER A 104 -5.65 -1.89 0.70
N LEU A 105 -4.81 -1.05 1.29
CA LEU A 105 -4.06 -0.01 0.58
C LEU A 105 -2.63 -0.49 0.33
N GLY A 106 -2.31 -0.74 -0.94
CA GLY A 106 -0.96 -1.02 -1.41
C GLY A 106 -0.04 0.19 -1.26
N LEU A 107 1.27 -0.08 -1.21
CA LEU A 107 2.27 0.98 -1.15
C LEU A 107 2.22 1.86 -2.40
N PRO A 108 2.47 3.18 -2.28
CA PRO A 108 2.62 4.03 -3.44
C PRO A 108 3.74 3.50 -4.34
N HIS A 109 3.51 3.49 -5.64
CA HIS A 109 4.53 3.15 -6.62
C HIS A 109 4.50 4.12 -7.80
N GLU A 110 5.66 4.27 -8.44
CA GLU A 110 5.81 5.08 -9.64
C GLU A 110 5.45 4.27 -10.88
N GLU A 111 4.72 4.92 -11.79
CA GLU A 111 4.32 4.40 -13.08
C GLU A 111 4.58 5.47 -14.14
N LEU A 112 4.58 5.07 -15.42
CA LEU A 112 4.65 6.01 -16.54
C LEU A 112 3.27 6.17 -17.17
N ASP A 113 2.85 7.41 -17.40
CA ASP A 113 1.64 7.67 -18.16
C ASP A 113 1.83 7.36 -19.66
N LYS A 114 0.75 7.45 -20.45
CA LYS A 114 0.80 7.23 -21.91
C LYS A 114 1.77 8.16 -22.65
N GLY A 115 2.12 9.30 -22.06
CA GLY A 115 3.09 10.26 -22.59
C GLY A 115 4.51 10.05 -22.06
N GLY A 116 4.76 8.98 -21.29
CA GLY A 116 6.06 8.68 -20.69
C GLY A 116 6.41 9.53 -19.47
N ASN A 117 5.44 10.27 -18.90
CA ASN A 117 5.70 11.09 -17.72
C ASN A 117 5.51 10.27 -16.45
N PRO A 118 6.38 10.43 -15.43
CA PRO A 118 6.21 9.76 -14.15
C PRO A 118 4.92 10.21 -13.45
N CYS A 119 4.23 9.25 -12.86
CA CYS A 119 3.03 9.46 -12.08
C CYS A 119 2.98 8.48 -10.90
N LYS A 120 2.25 8.86 -9.84
CA LYS A 120 2.07 8.01 -8.67
C LYS A 120 0.84 7.11 -8.86
N ALA A 121 0.94 5.86 -8.46
CA ALA A 121 -0.16 4.90 -8.48
C ALA A 121 -0.33 4.23 -7.11
N PHE A 122 -1.58 3.91 -6.79
CA PHE A 122 -1.99 3.21 -5.57
C PHE A 122 -2.91 2.06 -5.94
N ASP A 123 -2.66 0.88 -5.36
CA ASP A 123 -3.54 -0.28 -5.50
C ASP A 123 -4.47 -0.36 -4.28
N VAL A 124 -5.78 -0.35 -4.52
CA VAL A 124 -6.82 -0.49 -3.50
C VAL A 124 -7.56 -1.79 -3.74
N ILE A 125 -7.50 -2.68 -2.76
CA ILE A 125 -8.05 -4.03 -2.90
C ILE A 125 -9.30 -4.15 -2.04
N ILE A 126 -10.39 -4.64 -2.63
CA ILE A 126 -11.66 -4.94 -1.94
C ILE A 126 -12.07 -6.41 -2.14
N ASN A 127 -13.13 -6.85 -1.46
CA ASN A 127 -13.66 -8.20 -1.67
C ASN A 127 -14.31 -8.38 -3.06
N ASP A 128 -14.20 -9.58 -3.65
CA ASP A 128 -14.78 -9.96 -4.95
C ASP A 128 -16.29 -9.76 -5.08
N ALA A 129 -17.08 -10.20 -4.10
CA ALA A 129 -18.54 -10.05 -4.11
C ALA A 129 -18.93 -8.57 -3.98
N PHE A 130 -18.24 -7.84 -3.12
CA PHE A 130 -18.45 -6.40 -2.98
C PHE A 130 -18.04 -5.63 -4.25
N PHE A 131 -16.98 -6.06 -4.94
CA PHE A 131 -16.57 -5.48 -6.22
C PHE A 131 -17.69 -5.59 -7.27
N ARG A 132 -18.34 -6.76 -7.40
CA ARG A 132 -19.47 -6.93 -8.33
C ARG A 132 -20.63 -5.98 -8.03
N LYS A 133 -20.90 -5.74 -6.74
CA LYS A 133 -21.92 -4.78 -6.31
C LYS A 133 -21.58 -3.38 -6.80
N ILE A 134 -20.36 -2.89 -6.54
CA ILE A 134 -19.98 -1.53 -6.93
C ILE A 134 -19.86 -1.35 -8.44
N GLU A 135 -19.56 -2.41 -9.19
CA GLU A 135 -19.52 -2.37 -10.66
C GLU A 135 -20.89 -2.06 -11.27
N SER A 136 -21.96 -2.57 -10.65
CA SER A 136 -23.35 -2.34 -11.08
C SER A 136 -24.04 -1.15 -10.39
N ASN A 137 -23.36 -0.47 -9.47
CA ASN A 137 -23.97 0.50 -8.57
C ASN A 137 -23.11 1.76 -8.41
N GLU A 138 -23.48 2.83 -9.11
CA GLU A 138 -22.75 4.10 -9.13
C GLU A 138 -22.62 4.77 -7.75
N LEU A 139 -23.62 4.59 -6.87
CA LEU A 139 -23.61 5.17 -5.54
C LEU A 139 -22.54 4.49 -4.68
N PHE A 140 -22.53 3.16 -4.63
CA PHE A 140 -21.49 2.41 -3.93
C PHE A 140 -20.12 2.59 -4.57
N ARG A 141 -20.05 2.67 -5.90
CA ARG A 141 -18.81 2.97 -6.62
C ARG A 141 -18.24 4.30 -6.14
N THR A 142 -19.03 5.36 -6.15
CA THR A 142 -18.60 6.69 -5.70
C THR A 142 -18.18 6.66 -4.24
N PHE A 143 -18.96 6.01 -3.37
CA PHE A 143 -18.63 5.85 -1.96
C PHE A 143 -17.26 5.17 -1.75
N VAL A 144 -17.01 4.03 -2.41
CA VAL A 144 -15.73 3.32 -2.29
C VAL A 144 -14.56 4.15 -2.81
N ILE A 145 -14.75 4.93 -3.88
CA ILE A 145 -13.72 5.81 -4.41
C ILE A 145 -13.36 6.90 -3.39
N THR A 146 -14.36 7.54 -2.78
CA THR A 146 -14.15 8.53 -1.72
C THR A 146 -13.40 7.91 -0.54
N VAL A 147 -13.87 6.75 -0.08
CA VAL A 147 -13.27 5.99 1.01
C VAL A 147 -11.80 5.65 0.72
N ALA A 148 -11.50 5.25 -0.52
CA ALA A 148 -10.15 4.95 -0.95
C ALA A 148 -9.25 6.20 -0.96
N ILE A 149 -9.77 7.34 -1.42
CA ILE A 149 -9.04 8.62 -1.41
C ILE A 149 -8.72 9.02 0.03
N ASP A 150 -9.72 9.07 0.91
CA ASP A 150 -9.56 9.41 2.32
C ASP A 150 -8.51 8.50 2.98
N GLY A 151 -8.56 7.18 2.74
CA GLY A 151 -7.60 6.23 3.29
C GLY A 151 -6.18 6.43 2.76
N ILE A 152 -6.02 6.82 1.49
CA ILE A 152 -4.71 7.14 0.90
C ILE A 152 -4.14 8.44 1.49
N GLU A 153 -4.99 9.45 1.66
CA GLU A 153 -4.61 10.73 2.29
C GLU A 153 -4.12 10.50 3.73
N ASP A 154 -4.90 9.77 4.54
CA ASP A 154 -4.57 9.48 5.94
C ASP A 154 -3.28 8.65 6.07
N LYS A 155 -3.15 7.58 5.26
CA LYS A 155 -2.03 6.63 5.39
C LYS A 155 -0.72 7.14 4.79
N TYR A 156 -0.77 7.91 3.71
CA TYR A 156 0.42 8.29 2.94
C TYR A 156 0.65 9.79 2.85
N GLY A 157 -0.23 10.62 3.45
CA GLY A 157 -0.13 12.07 3.42
C GLY A 157 -0.25 12.65 2.00
N ALA A 158 -0.85 11.92 1.07
CA ALA A 158 -1.16 12.45 -0.25
C ALA A 158 -2.28 13.49 -0.15
N SER A 159 -2.34 14.45 -1.08
CA SER A 159 -3.43 15.45 -1.12
C SER A 159 -4.09 15.47 -2.51
N PRO A 160 -4.78 14.40 -2.93
CA PRO A 160 -5.54 14.39 -4.18
C PRO A 160 -6.49 15.59 -4.25
N ASP A 161 -6.44 16.34 -5.34
CA ASP A 161 -7.31 17.48 -5.57
C ASP A 161 -8.78 17.02 -5.66
N ARG A 162 -9.55 17.36 -4.62
CA ARG A 162 -11.00 17.14 -4.55
C ARG A 162 -11.80 18.16 -5.39
N GLY A 163 -11.11 19.20 -5.90
CA GLY A 163 -11.67 20.33 -6.61
C GLY A 163 -12.08 20.04 -8.06
N GLY A 164 -13.34 19.66 -8.26
CA GLY A 164 -14.11 20.08 -9.44
C GLY A 164 -14.02 19.24 -10.72
N ARG A 165 -13.21 18.16 -10.78
CA ARG A 165 -13.30 17.17 -11.88
C ARG A 165 -13.67 15.81 -11.34
N LYS A 166 -14.79 15.25 -11.81
CA LYS A 166 -15.15 13.87 -11.52
C LYS A 166 -13.97 12.95 -11.84
N PRO A 167 -13.62 12.00 -10.96
CA PRO A 167 -12.61 11.01 -11.24
C PRO A 167 -12.93 10.36 -12.59
N ARG A 168 -11.94 10.33 -13.50
CA ARG A 168 -12.14 9.77 -14.83
C ARG A 168 -11.65 8.34 -14.84
N GLU A 169 -12.45 7.44 -15.39
CA GLU A 169 -11.99 6.10 -15.66
C GLU A 169 -10.85 6.18 -16.69
N GLY A 170 -9.66 5.80 -16.22
CA GLY A 170 -8.44 5.93 -16.99
C GLY A 170 -8.26 4.70 -17.88
N ALA A 171 -8.06 4.90 -19.18
CA ALA A 171 -7.53 3.86 -20.06
C ALA A 171 -6.01 3.62 -19.84
N GLY A 172 -5.46 4.05 -18.71
CA GLY A 172 -4.07 3.87 -18.30
C GLY A 172 -3.94 2.54 -17.59
N ARG A 173 -3.23 1.59 -18.20
CA ARG A 173 -3.01 0.26 -17.63
C ARG A 173 -1.86 0.32 -16.62
N SER A 174 -2.07 0.94 -15.46
CA SER A 174 -1.25 0.54 -14.32
C SER A 174 -1.67 -0.89 -13.98
N THR A 175 -0.72 -1.82 -14.06
CA THR A 175 -0.98 -3.22 -13.70
C THR A 175 -0.97 -3.34 -12.18
N PRO A 176 -1.98 -3.96 -11.56
CA PRO A 176 -1.95 -4.24 -10.13
C PRO A 176 -0.66 -4.97 -9.78
N ARG A 177 0.06 -4.49 -8.77
CA ARG A 177 1.27 -5.17 -8.29
C ARG A 177 0.88 -6.22 -7.26
N ILE A 178 1.74 -7.24 -7.14
CA ILE A 178 1.64 -8.17 -6.01
C ILE A 178 1.74 -7.33 -4.75
N THR A 179 0.68 -7.35 -3.96
CA THR A 179 0.55 -6.54 -2.75
C THR A 179 0.46 -7.48 -1.57
N VAL A 180 1.22 -7.19 -0.52
CA VAL A 180 1.07 -7.86 0.76
C VAL A 180 -0.18 -7.29 1.41
N LEU A 181 -1.21 -8.12 1.61
CA LEU A 181 -2.41 -7.68 2.33
C LEU A 181 -2.01 -7.32 3.76
N ARG A 182 -2.15 -6.04 4.07
CA ARG A 182 -2.27 -5.57 5.43
C ARG A 182 -3.73 -5.24 5.66
N TRP A 183 -4.30 -5.86 6.67
CA TRP A 183 -5.64 -5.60 7.14
C TRP A 183 -5.64 -4.22 7.76
N GLN A 184 -6.14 -3.24 7.03
CA GLN A 184 -6.51 -1.97 7.62
C GLN A 184 -8.01 -1.84 7.42
N ILE A 185 -8.75 -2.00 8.52
CA ILE A 185 -10.12 -1.51 8.57
C ILE A 185 -9.96 0.00 8.48
N SER A 186 -10.24 0.57 7.31
CA SER A 186 -10.38 2.00 7.19
C SER A 186 -11.69 2.37 7.90
N TYR A 187 -11.53 2.97 9.07
CA TYR A 187 -12.56 3.77 9.69
C TYR A 187 -12.51 5.10 8.95
N ILE A 188 -13.59 5.48 8.29
CA ILE A 188 -13.70 6.86 7.86
C ILE A 188 -14.72 7.50 8.76
N THR A 189 -14.19 8.53 9.41
CA THR A 189 -14.78 9.53 10.30
C THR A 189 -15.86 10.35 9.62
#